data_AF-A0A4Z0QE79-F1
#
_entry.id   AF-A0A4Z0QE79-F1
#
_cell.length_a   1.000
_cell.length_b   1.000
_cell.length_c   1.000
_cell.angle_alpha   90.00
_cell.angle_beta   90.00
_cell.angle_gamma   90.00
#
_symmetry.space_group_name_H-M   'P 1'
#
loop_
_entity.id
_entity.type
_entity.pdbx_description
1 polymer ?
#
loop_
_entity_poly.entity_id
_entity_poly.type
_entity_poly.pdbx_seq_one_letter_code
_entity_poly.pdbx_strand_id
1 'polypeptide(L)'
;MGKYLFLPFAFLLTSCQQEKPAQSGPETVVAVPPPVANDDQVLAYIDSLQLAVTQHQSRAALLKLDSMACISDGYITEAVDAAAATIWDQQFTLLLDYLYQHPKSLLRPQLIWGLSARLCTEEDRAQALARFTETSLDSARRTGLSSAEMVFLQQILSEVNPALLD
;
A
#
# COMPACT_ATOMS: atom_id res chain seq x y z
N MET A 1 -43.65 0.64 0.11
CA MET A 1 -43.51 0.87 -1.34
C MET A 1 -42.69 2.14 -1.54
N GLY A 2 -41.52 2.03 -2.19
CA GLY A 2 -40.59 3.14 -2.39
C GLY A 2 -39.21 2.57 -2.72
N LYS A 3 -39.07 1.99 -3.91
CA LYS A 3 -38.38 2.57 -5.07
C LYS A 3 -36.86 2.33 -4.99
N TYR A 4 -36.48 1.19 -5.57
CA TYR A 4 -35.14 0.91 -6.05
C TYR A 4 -34.72 2.00 -7.04
N LEU A 5 -33.59 2.64 -6.78
CA LEU A 5 -32.88 3.45 -7.76
C LEU A 5 -31.54 2.76 -8.02
N PHE A 6 -31.55 1.95 -9.08
CA PHE A 6 -30.38 1.63 -9.88
C PHE A 6 -29.75 2.94 -10.34
N LEU A 7 -28.45 3.12 -10.09
CA LEU A 7 -27.62 4.07 -10.81
C LEU A 7 -26.41 3.32 -11.40
N PRO A 8 -26.07 3.59 -12.65
CA PRO A 8 -25.22 2.72 -13.46
C PRO A 8 -23.74 2.93 -13.18
N PHE A 9 -22.99 1.86 -13.42
CA PHE A 9 -21.56 1.82 -13.72
C PHE A 9 -21.16 3.01 -14.61
N ALA A 10 -20.26 3.86 -14.10
CA ALA A 10 -19.49 4.79 -14.90
C ALA A 10 -18.01 4.52 -14.62
N PHE A 11 -17.45 3.61 -15.41
CA PHE A 11 -16.03 3.42 -15.63
C PHE A 11 -15.45 4.77 -16.08
N LEU A 12 -14.68 5.44 -15.23
CA LEU A 12 -13.86 6.59 -15.62
C LEU A 12 -12.40 6.20 -15.43
N LEU A 13 -11.87 5.57 -16.48
CA LEU A 13 -10.44 5.49 -16.77
C LEU A 13 -9.89 6.92 -16.75
N THR A 14 -9.24 7.29 -15.65
CA THR A 14 -8.48 8.54 -15.60
C THR A 14 -7.08 8.20 -16.11
N SER A 15 -6.93 8.28 -17.43
CA SER A 15 -5.62 8.27 -18.08
C SER A 15 -4.80 9.44 -17.56
N CYS A 16 -3.58 9.17 -17.10
CA CYS A 16 -2.53 10.19 -16.95
C CYS A 16 -2.23 10.79 -18.33
N GLN A 17 -2.93 11.85 -18.72
CA GLN A 17 -2.62 12.64 -19.91
C GLN A 17 -1.79 13.84 -19.48
N GLN A 18 -0.50 13.76 -19.77
CA GLN A 18 0.46 14.85 -19.65
C GLN A 18 0.30 15.77 -20.88
N GLU A 19 -0.05 17.03 -20.64
CA GLU A 19 -0.14 18.08 -21.66
C GLU A 19 1.23 18.33 -22.30
N LYS A 20 1.26 18.37 -23.64
CA LYS A 20 2.45 18.67 -24.45
C LYS A 20 2.30 20.05 -25.09
N PRO A 21 3.25 20.99 -24.92
CA PRO A 21 3.40 22.10 -25.84
C PRO A 21 4.40 21.75 -26.95
N ALA A 22 4.07 22.16 -28.17
CA ALA A 22 4.90 22.01 -29.36
C ALA A 22 5.89 23.17 -29.51
N GLN A 23 7.17 22.89 -29.74
CA GLN A 23 8.06 23.82 -30.43
C GLN A 23 9.21 23.09 -31.15
N SER A 24 9.58 23.70 -32.28
CA SER A 24 10.28 23.26 -33.49
C SER A 24 11.82 23.15 -33.41
N GLY A 25 12.40 22.24 -34.22
CA GLY A 25 13.80 22.29 -34.70
C GLY A 25 14.49 20.92 -34.84
N PRO A 26 15.18 20.60 -35.95
CA PRO A 26 15.75 19.28 -36.19
C PRO A 26 17.17 19.19 -35.63
N GLU A 27 17.29 18.73 -34.39
CA GLU A 27 18.51 18.08 -33.94
C GLU A 27 18.19 16.61 -33.71
N THR A 28 18.89 15.75 -34.45
CA THR A 28 18.89 14.30 -34.18
C THR A 28 19.64 14.09 -32.88
N VAL A 29 19.00 14.42 -31.77
CA VAL A 29 19.38 13.92 -30.47
C VAL A 29 18.86 12.50 -30.46
N VAL A 30 19.77 11.53 -30.63
CA VAL A 30 19.50 10.16 -30.20
C VAL A 30 19.21 10.28 -28.70
N ALA A 31 17.93 10.42 -28.37
CA ALA A 31 17.46 10.35 -27.01
C ALA A 31 17.78 8.93 -26.55
N VAL A 32 18.95 8.77 -25.96
CA VAL A 32 19.24 7.63 -25.11
C VAL A 32 18.12 7.67 -24.06
N PRO A 33 17.24 6.65 -24.00
CA PRO A 33 16.22 6.63 -22.97
C PRO A 33 16.91 6.82 -21.62
N PRO A 34 16.30 7.57 -20.68
CA PRO A 34 16.86 7.68 -19.33
C PRO A 34 17.17 6.27 -18.84
N PRO A 35 18.29 6.05 -18.12
CA PRO A 35 18.60 4.73 -17.61
C PRO A 35 17.37 4.22 -16.88
N VAL A 36 16.79 3.13 -17.38
CA VAL A 36 15.78 2.38 -16.65
C VAL A 36 16.41 2.18 -15.28
N ALA A 37 15.77 2.72 -14.23
CA ALA A 37 16.24 2.47 -12.87
C ALA A 37 16.36 0.95 -12.78
N ASN A 38 17.59 0.43 -12.66
CA ASN A 38 17.76 -1.01 -12.53
C ASN A 38 17.00 -1.39 -11.27
N ASP A 39 16.25 -2.47 -11.31
CA ASP A 39 15.29 -2.79 -10.27
C ASP A 39 15.94 -2.92 -8.88
N ASP A 40 17.23 -3.30 -8.81
CA ASP A 40 18.03 -3.25 -7.58
C ASP A 40 18.04 -1.86 -6.92
N GLN A 41 18.07 -0.79 -7.71
CA GLN A 41 18.00 0.59 -7.22
C GLN A 41 16.60 0.93 -6.72
N VAL A 42 15.56 0.40 -7.37
CA VAL A 42 14.17 0.58 -6.94
C VAL A 42 13.92 -0.16 -5.61
N LEU A 43 14.43 -1.38 -5.48
CA LEU A 43 14.38 -2.16 -4.24
C LEU A 43 15.11 -1.44 -3.10
N ALA A 44 16.36 -1.00 -3.33
CA ALA A 44 17.11 -0.24 -2.33
C ALA A 44 16.40 1.07 -1.95
N TYR A 45 15.69 1.68 -2.90
CA TYR A 45 14.88 2.85 -2.61
C TYR A 45 13.68 2.53 -1.72
N ILE A 46 12.93 1.46 -2.02
CA ILE A 46 11.83 0.98 -1.17
C ILE A 46 12.34 0.69 0.25
N ASP A 47 13.48 0.01 0.39
CA ASP A 47 14.10 -0.25 1.69
C ASP A 47 14.43 1.04 2.43
N SER A 48 14.97 2.05 1.73
CA SER A 48 15.26 3.36 2.32
C SER A 48 13.99 4.10 2.78
N LEU A 49 12.88 3.96 2.05
CA LEU A 49 11.59 4.52 2.42
C LEU A 49 11.03 3.80 3.64
N GLN A 50 11.04 2.46 3.65
CA GLN A 50 10.66 1.65 4.81
C GLN A 50 11.43 2.09 6.04
N LEU A 51 12.76 2.20 5.94
CA LEU A 51 13.63 2.63 7.04
C LEU A 51 13.26 4.03 7.55
N ALA A 52 13.03 4.98 6.63
CA ALA A 52 12.64 6.33 6.99
C ALA A 52 11.28 6.37 7.72
N VAL A 53 10.35 5.49 7.37
CA VAL A 53 9.09 5.36 8.11
C VAL A 53 9.34 4.70 9.47
N THR A 54 9.99 3.55 9.51
CA THR A 54 10.13 2.75 10.74
C THR A 54 11.04 3.37 11.78
N GLN A 55 12.09 4.09 11.38
CA GLN A 55 13.06 4.71 12.29
C GLN A 55 12.79 6.20 12.54
N HIS A 56 12.18 6.90 11.58
CA HIS A 56 12.02 8.36 11.64
C HIS A 56 10.57 8.83 11.53
N GLN A 57 9.60 7.91 11.50
CA GLN A 57 8.17 8.21 11.42
C GLN A 57 7.81 9.13 10.23
N SER A 58 8.55 8.99 9.12
CA SER A 58 8.45 9.91 7.98
C SER A 58 7.16 9.70 7.18
N ARG A 59 6.17 10.58 7.37
CA ARG A 59 4.95 10.62 6.54
C ARG A 59 5.25 10.90 5.06
N ALA A 60 6.30 11.67 4.77
CA ALA A 60 6.72 11.92 3.39
C ALA A 60 7.25 10.65 2.71
N ALA A 61 7.89 9.76 3.47
CA ALA A 61 8.31 8.46 2.95
C ALA A 61 7.11 7.53 2.71
N LEU A 62 6.09 7.55 3.56
CA LEU A 62 4.82 6.84 3.30
C LEU A 62 4.16 7.29 1.99
N LEU A 63 4.05 8.61 1.77
CA LEU A 63 3.48 9.13 0.53
C LEU A 63 4.26 8.70 -0.72
N LYS A 64 5.59 8.62 -0.61
CA LYS A 64 6.46 8.13 -1.68
C LYS A 64 6.29 6.64 -1.92
N LEU A 65 6.21 5.84 -0.84
CA LEU A 65 5.96 4.40 -0.93
C LEU A 65 4.60 4.13 -1.58
N ASP A 66 3.58 4.93 -1.28
CA ASP A 66 2.26 4.88 -1.92
C ASP A 66 2.32 5.21 -3.42
N SER A 67 3.15 6.17 -3.80
CA SER A 67 3.41 6.47 -5.21
C SER A 67 4.13 5.32 -5.93
N MET A 68 5.00 4.59 -5.22
CA MET A 68 5.65 3.39 -5.76
C MET A 68 4.65 2.25 -5.99
N ALA A 69 3.69 2.06 -5.09
CA ALA A 69 2.61 1.08 -5.27
C ALA A 69 1.78 1.32 -6.55
N CYS A 70 1.73 2.56 -7.05
CA CYS A 70 1.00 2.92 -8.28
C CYS A 70 1.69 2.45 -9.56
N ILE A 71 3.02 2.33 -9.54
CA ILE A 71 3.83 2.03 -10.71
C ILE A 71 4.61 0.72 -10.57
N SER A 72 4.41 -0.01 -9.47
CA SER A 72 5.08 -1.28 -9.21
C SER A 72 4.49 -2.39 -10.08
N ASP A 73 5.36 -3.33 -10.46
CA ASP A 73 4.98 -4.56 -11.12
C ASP A 73 5.90 -5.70 -10.63
N GLY A 74 5.41 -6.94 -10.69
CA GLY A 74 6.13 -8.14 -10.28
C GLY A 74 6.74 -8.03 -8.88
N TYR A 75 8.05 -8.29 -8.79
CA TYR A 75 8.78 -8.30 -7.53
C TYR A 75 8.93 -6.92 -6.87
N ILE A 76 8.78 -5.82 -7.62
CA ILE A 76 8.74 -4.48 -7.01
C ILE A 76 7.44 -4.33 -6.20
N THR A 77 6.33 -4.90 -6.68
CA THR A 77 5.07 -4.97 -5.93
C THR A 77 5.25 -5.79 -4.66
N GLU A 78 5.88 -6.96 -4.76
CA GLU A 78 6.19 -7.81 -3.59
C GLU A 78 7.05 -7.08 -2.54
N ALA A 79 8.01 -6.26 -2.99
CA ALA A 79 8.82 -5.45 -2.09
C ALA A 79 8.01 -4.34 -1.39
N VAL A 80 7.06 -3.71 -2.08
CA VAL A 80 6.14 -2.73 -1.47
C VAL A 80 5.20 -3.42 -0.48
N ASP A 81 4.68 -4.60 -0.80
CA ASP A 81 3.86 -5.43 0.10
C ASP A 81 4.62 -5.75 1.39
N ALA A 82 5.85 -6.25 1.27
CA ALA A 82 6.72 -6.55 2.40
C ALA A 82 7.06 -5.29 3.22
N ALA A 83 7.29 -4.16 2.55
CA ALA A 83 7.55 -2.90 3.22
C ALA A 83 6.34 -2.41 4.04
N ALA A 84 5.13 -2.48 3.46
CA ALA A 84 3.91 -2.11 4.15
C ALA A 84 3.66 -2.99 5.39
N ALA A 85 3.85 -4.31 5.27
CA ALA A 85 3.73 -5.25 6.38
C ALA A 85 4.76 -5.01 7.50
N THR A 86 5.99 -4.62 7.15
CA THR A 86 7.03 -4.27 8.11
C THR A 86 6.71 -2.95 8.83
N ILE A 87 6.21 -1.96 8.09
CA ILE A 87 5.78 -0.68 8.65
C ILE A 87 4.61 -0.89 9.60
N TRP A 88 3.66 -1.78 9.28
CA TRP A 88 2.56 -2.11 10.18
C TRP A 88 3.04 -2.58 11.55
N ASP A 89 4.02 -3.49 11.58
CA ASP A 89 4.53 -4.04 12.83
C ASP A 89 5.27 -2.98 13.68
N GLN A 90 5.99 -2.07 13.04
CA GLN A 90 6.88 -1.13 13.74
C GLN A 90 6.25 0.24 13.99
N GLN A 91 5.31 0.65 13.15
CA GLN A 91 4.70 1.98 13.13
C GLN A 91 3.18 1.89 12.89
N PHE A 92 2.52 0.92 13.55
CA PHE A 92 1.09 0.62 13.45
C PHE A 92 0.19 1.86 13.39
N THR A 93 0.28 2.74 14.40
CA THR A 93 -0.60 3.92 14.50
C THR A 93 -0.37 4.90 13.35
N LEU A 94 0.88 5.11 12.96
CA LEU A 94 1.24 6.03 11.89
C LEU A 94 0.68 5.54 10.55
N LEU A 95 0.84 4.25 10.24
CA LEU A 95 0.33 3.67 9.01
C LEU A 95 -1.20 3.64 8.98
N LEU A 96 -1.83 3.24 10.08
CA LEU A 96 -3.29 3.18 10.16
C LEU A 96 -3.93 4.57 9.98
N ASP A 97 -3.39 5.59 10.65
CA ASP A 97 -3.82 6.98 10.51
C ASP A 97 -3.62 7.49 9.07
N TYR A 98 -2.47 7.17 8.45
CA TYR A 98 -2.24 7.49 7.04
C TYR A 98 -3.30 6.86 6.13
N LEU A 99 -3.52 5.55 6.24
CA LEU A 99 -4.50 4.85 5.39
C LEU A 99 -5.93 5.33 5.61
N TYR A 100 -6.28 5.71 6.85
CA TYR A 100 -7.58 6.28 7.17
C TYR A 100 -7.79 7.67 6.54
N GLN A 101 -6.76 8.53 6.55
CA GLN A 101 -6.79 9.85 5.93
C GLN A 101 -6.71 9.80 4.39
N HIS A 102 -6.15 8.73 3.84
CA HIS A 102 -5.93 8.55 2.40
C HIS A 102 -6.70 7.32 1.86
N PRO A 103 -8.03 7.39 1.71
CA PRO A 103 -8.86 6.23 1.32
C PRO A 103 -8.59 5.70 -0.09
N LYS A 104 -7.87 6.46 -0.93
CA LYS A 104 -7.43 6.05 -2.27
C LYS A 104 -5.98 5.54 -2.30
N SER A 105 -5.34 5.42 -1.13
CA SER A 105 -3.99 4.90 -1.02
C SER A 105 -3.92 3.48 -1.56
N LEU A 106 -2.92 3.23 -2.41
CA LEU A 106 -2.61 1.91 -2.92
C LEU A 106 -1.81 1.10 -1.88
N LEU A 107 -1.31 1.73 -0.81
CA LEU A 107 -0.70 0.98 0.30
C LEU A 107 -1.67 0.10 1.07
N ARG A 108 -2.98 0.37 1.06
CA ARG A 108 -3.94 -0.52 1.73
C ARG A 108 -3.97 -1.93 1.10
N PRO A 109 -4.23 -2.09 -0.21
CA PRO A 109 -4.18 -3.42 -0.81
C PRO A 109 -2.79 -4.05 -0.70
N GLN A 110 -1.71 -3.27 -0.81
CA GLN A 110 -0.35 -3.80 -0.64
C GLN A 110 -0.08 -4.33 0.78
N LEU A 111 -0.55 -3.60 1.80
CA LEU A 111 -0.52 -4.04 3.18
C LEU A 111 -1.27 -5.35 3.37
N ILE A 112 -2.49 -5.46 2.82
CA ILE A 112 -3.32 -6.67 2.93
C ILE A 112 -2.61 -7.86 2.29
N TRP A 113 -2.04 -7.68 1.10
CA TRP A 113 -1.27 -8.72 0.41
C TRP A 113 -0.02 -9.11 1.20
N GLY A 114 0.78 -8.14 1.64
CA GLY A 114 2.00 -8.39 2.42
C GLY A 114 1.73 -9.12 3.74
N LEU A 115 0.68 -8.72 4.47
CA LEU A 115 0.26 -9.42 5.70
C LEU A 115 -0.23 -10.84 5.40
N SER A 116 -1.01 -11.02 4.33
CA SER A 116 -1.51 -12.34 3.93
C SER A 116 -0.36 -13.26 3.52
N ALA A 117 0.62 -12.76 2.75
CA ALA A 117 1.80 -13.49 2.33
C ALA A 117 2.66 -13.91 3.52
N ARG A 118 2.91 -12.99 4.46
CA ARG A 118 3.64 -13.28 5.70
C ARG A 118 2.95 -14.37 6.53
N LEU A 119 1.63 -14.32 6.66
CA LEU A 119 0.88 -15.34 7.40
C LEU A 119 0.76 -16.68 6.64
N CYS A 120 0.88 -16.68 5.32
CA CYS A 120 0.85 -17.90 4.51
C CYS A 120 2.07 -18.80 4.75
N THR A 121 3.20 -18.22 5.16
CA THR A 121 4.42 -18.98 5.48
C THR A 121 4.43 -19.61 6.87
N GLU A 122 3.41 -19.34 7.70
CA GLU A 122 3.29 -19.91 9.04
C GLU A 122 2.79 -21.37 9.00
N GLU A 123 3.31 -22.21 9.90
CA GLU A 123 2.91 -23.64 9.99
C GLU A 123 1.43 -23.81 10.33
N ASP A 124 0.93 -23.05 11.32
CA ASP A 124 -0.49 -22.98 11.67
C ASP A 124 -1.05 -21.60 11.32
N ARG A 125 -1.47 -21.46 10.07
CA ARG A 125 -1.99 -20.21 9.51
C ARG A 125 -3.25 -19.71 10.22
N ALA A 126 -4.12 -20.61 10.67
CA ALA A 126 -5.35 -20.25 11.37
C ALA A 126 -5.04 -19.64 12.74
N GLN A 127 -4.12 -20.27 13.49
CA GLN A 127 -3.65 -19.73 14.75
C GLN A 127 -2.86 -18.43 14.56
N ALA A 128 -2.03 -18.32 13.52
CA ALA A 128 -1.29 -17.10 13.21
C ALA A 128 -2.23 -15.91 12.90
N LEU A 129 -3.26 -16.13 12.07
CA LEU A 129 -4.27 -15.10 11.76
C LEU A 129 -5.06 -14.67 12.99
N ALA A 130 -5.44 -15.61 13.87
CA ALA A 130 -6.13 -15.29 15.11
C ALA A 130 -5.26 -14.42 16.04
N ARG A 131 -3.98 -14.80 16.24
CA ARG A 131 -3.02 -14.03 17.03
C ARG A 131 -2.75 -12.64 16.45
N PHE A 132 -2.59 -12.55 15.13
CA PHE A 132 -2.42 -11.28 14.42
C PHE A 132 -3.61 -10.34 14.65
N THR A 133 -4.83 -10.87 14.51
CA THR A 133 -6.07 -10.11 14.71
C THR A 133 -6.17 -9.60 16.15
N GLU A 134 -5.92 -10.47 17.13
CA GLU A 134 -5.95 -10.11 18.55
C GLU A 134 -4.90 -9.04 18.88
N THR A 135 -3.67 -9.20 18.41
CA THR A 135 -2.57 -8.27 18.64
C THR A 135 -2.86 -6.89 18.03
N SER A 136 -3.47 -6.85 16.84
CA SER A 136 -3.84 -5.61 16.17
C SER A 136 -4.96 -4.87 16.89
N LEU A 137 -5.98 -5.59 17.35
CA LEU A 137 -7.08 -5.00 18.14
C LEU A 137 -6.60 -4.53 19.52
N ASP A 138 -5.68 -5.24 20.15
CA ASP A 138 -5.10 -4.83 21.43
C ASP A 138 -4.23 -3.57 21.27
N SER A 139 -3.43 -3.50 20.20
CA SER A 139 -2.64 -2.31 19.86
C SER A 139 -3.55 -1.10 19.67
N ALA A 140 -4.66 -1.26 18.94
CA ALA A 140 -5.66 -0.21 18.71
C ALA A 140 -6.33 0.30 20.00
N ARG A 141 -6.62 -0.60 20.96
CA ARG A 141 -7.16 -0.21 22.26
C ARG A 141 -6.14 0.60 23.06
N ARG A 142 -4.87 0.20 23.03
CA ARG A 142 -3.77 0.88 23.73
C ARG A 142 -3.46 2.26 23.15
N THR A 143 -3.61 2.43 21.84
CA THR A 143 -3.35 3.72 21.16
C THR A 143 -4.54 4.68 21.20
N GLY A 144 -5.71 4.22 21.69
CA GLY A 144 -6.89 5.06 21.87
C GLY A 144 -7.57 5.47 20.56
N LEU A 145 -7.64 4.57 19.58
CA LEU A 145 -8.33 4.85 18.31
C LEU A 145 -9.79 5.23 18.53
N SER A 146 -10.28 6.16 17.72
CA SER A 146 -11.70 6.50 17.65
C SER A 146 -12.55 5.34 17.14
N SER A 147 -13.86 5.39 17.36
CA SER A 147 -14.77 4.36 16.85
C SER A 147 -14.72 4.21 15.33
N ALA A 148 -14.51 5.31 14.59
CA ALA A 148 -14.41 5.26 13.13
C ALA A 148 -13.12 4.58 12.67
N GLU A 149 -11.98 4.90 13.30
CA GLU A 149 -10.71 4.25 13.03
C GLU A 149 -10.72 2.77 13.42
N MET A 150 -11.42 2.40 14.49
CA MET A 150 -11.60 1.01 14.89
C MET A 150 -12.41 0.21 13.84
N VAL A 151 -13.47 0.80 13.30
CA VAL A 151 -14.24 0.19 12.20
C VAL A 151 -13.35 0.02 10.96
N PHE A 152 -12.56 1.04 10.63
CA PHE A 152 -11.62 0.98 9.52
C PHE A 152 -10.55 -0.11 9.70
N LEU A 153 -9.97 -0.22 10.90
CA LEU A 153 -9.05 -1.30 11.25
C LEU A 153 -9.70 -2.67 11.06
N GLN A 154 -10.93 -2.87 11.56
CA GLN A 154 -11.63 -4.13 11.41
C GLN A 154 -11.86 -4.53 9.95
N GLN A 155 -12.09 -3.56 9.05
CA GLN A 155 -12.18 -3.81 7.61
C GLN A 155 -10.86 -4.35 7.06
N ILE A 156 -9.72 -3.71 7.39
CA ILE A 156 -8.39 -4.19 6.99
C ILE A 156 -8.17 -5.62 7.51
N LEU A 157 -8.42 -5.86 8.80
CA LEU A 157 -8.21 -7.18 9.41
C LEU A 157 -9.09 -8.27 8.77
N SER A 158 -10.31 -7.95 8.36
CA SER A 158 -11.20 -8.91 7.68
C SER A 158 -10.78 -9.25 6.24
N GLU A 159 -9.95 -8.41 5.62
CA GLU A 159 -9.46 -8.61 4.24
C GLU A 159 -8.13 -9.39 4.20
N VAL A 160 -7.40 -9.44 5.32
CA VAL A 160 -6.19 -10.27 5.44
C VAL A 160 -6.59 -11.74 5.41
N ASN A 161 -6.14 -12.47 4.39
CA ASN A 161 -6.50 -13.86 4.18
C ASN A 161 -5.31 -14.67 3.61
N PRO A 162 -4.55 -15.39 4.47
CA PRO A 162 -3.42 -16.20 4.02
C PRO A 162 -3.81 -17.35 3.08
N ALA A 163 -5.07 -17.79 3.06
CA ALA A 163 -5.51 -18.91 2.22
C ALA A 163 -5.71 -18.55 0.73
N LEU A 164 -5.62 -17.26 0.36
CA LEU A 164 -5.70 -16.83 -1.04
C LEU A 164 -4.38 -17.01 -1.82
N LEU A 165 -3.30 -17.35 -1.11
CA LEU A 165 -1.94 -17.46 -1.65
C LEU A 165 -1.45 -18.91 -1.76
N ASP A 166 -2.31 -19.88 -1.48
CA ASP A 166 -2.07 -21.32 -1.66
C ASP A 166 -2.24 -21.80 -3.10
#